data_AF-A0A4Q5Y0C4-F1
#
_entry.id   AF-A0A4Q5Y0C4-F1
#
_cell.length_a   1.000
_cell.length_b   1.000
_cell.length_c   1.000
_cell.angle_alpha   90.00
_cell.angle_beta   90.00
_cell.angle_gamma   90.00
#
_symmetry.space_group_name_H-M   'P 1'
#
loop_
_entity.id
_entity.type
_entity.pdbx_description
1 polymer ?
#
loop_
_entity_poly.entity_id
_entity_poly.type
_entity_poly.pdbx_seq_one_letter_code
_entity_poly.pdbx_strand_id
1 'polypeptide(L)'
;MSDGTCIDKNPLQHDGTSQRQRMLDALKPDSVQLHGFSMKDWMHFAYEYAREVNFFGTANDVLPEGDWQNFFVEENRIDELLQSMDRGQATEPHMALFIAFLKLLAISQQQFNDITRRHLDFYYREVLQLKNKPFVADKVFVIFELARNVLEQKVDEGALLDAGKDAAKKALQYATEKSIVVNPALASQFKSIYHQQGRN
;
A
#
# COMPACT_ATOMS: atom_id res chain seq x y z
N MET A 1 -0.52 42.71 32.88
CA MET A 1 -1.30 41.53 33.32
C MET A 1 -2.70 41.65 32.74
N SER A 2 -2.92 40.97 31.61
CA SER A 2 -4.24 40.51 31.15
C SER A 2 -3.99 39.60 29.95
N ASP A 3 -4.01 38.29 30.22
CA ASP A 3 -3.90 37.21 29.25
C ASP A 3 -4.97 37.35 28.17
N GLY A 4 -4.57 37.66 26.95
CA GLY A 4 -5.41 37.57 25.75
C GLY A 4 -5.42 36.13 25.23
N THR A 5 -6.06 35.22 25.95
CA THR A 5 -6.35 33.88 25.43
C THR A 5 -7.36 34.00 24.29
N CYS A 6 -6.95 33.60 23.08
CA CYS A 6 -7.88 33.45 21.96
C CYS A 6 -8.86 32.32 22.27
N ILE A 7 -10.14 32.64 22.45
CA ILE A 7 -11.24 31.70 22.72
C ILE A 7 -12.06 31.50 21.43
N ASP A 8 -11.41 31.17 20.31
CA ASP A 8 -12.15 30.66 19.15
C ASP A 8 -12.02 29.14 19.10
N LYS A 9 -13.05 28.50 19.65
CA LYS A 9 -13.17 27.05 19.85
C LYS A 9 -13.58 26.30 18.58
N ASN A 10 -13.40 26.89 17.40
CA ASN A 10 -13.67 26.23 16.14
C ASN A 10 -12.74 26.76 15.04
N PRO A 11 -11.49 26.26 14.94
CA PRO A 11 -10.71 26.46 13.73
C PRO A 11 -11.54 25.85 12.59
N LEU A 12 -11.76 26.60 11.51
CA LEU A 12 -12.40 26.11 10.30
C LEU A 12 -11.70 24.79 9.91
N GLN A 13 -12.33 23.67 10.25
CA GLN A 13 -11.87 22.37 9.79
C GLN A 13 -12.19 22.37 8.30
N HIS A 14 -11.15 22.58 7.48
CA HIS A 14 -11.25 22.30 6.07
C HIS A 14 -11.51 20.79 5.93
N ASP A 15 -12.78 20.40 5.91
CA ASP A 15 -13.32 19.07 5.64
C ASP A 15 -13.23 18.72 4.14
N GLY A 16 -12.31 19.37 3.43
CA GLY A 16 -11.92 18.97 2.10
C GLY A 16 -11.21 17.63 2.17
N THR A 17 -11.84 16.59 1.64
CA THR A 17 -11.16 15.31 1.41
C THR A 17 -9.94 15.54 0.52
N SER A 18 -8.75 15.28 1.06
CA SER A 18 -7.54 15.26 0.25
C SER A 18 -7.72 14.27 -0.91
N GLN A 19 -7.03 14.47 -2.04
CA GLN A 19 -7.16 13.55 -3.19
C GLN A 19 -6.88 12.08 -2.79
N ARG A 20 -5.99 11.86 -1.81
CA ARG A 20 -5.70 10.53 -1.26
C ARG A 20 -6.87 9.94 -0.47
N GLN A 21 -7.65 10.78 0.21
CA GLN A 21 -8.87 10.37 0.95
C GLN A 21 -10.08 10.14 0.04
N ARG A 22 -10.03 10.50 -1.25
CA ARG A 22 -11.10 10.23 -2.24
C ARG A 22 -10.97 8.88 -2.95
N MET A 23 -9.92 8.12 -2.69
CA MET A 23 -9.76 6.80 -3.29
C MET A 23 -10.61 5.79 -2.50
N LEU A 24 -11.75 5.38 -3.07
CA LEU A 24 -12.61 4.35 -2.48
C LEU A 24 -11.87 3.01 -2.45
N ASP A 25 -11.79 2.37 -1.29
CA ASP A 25 -11.15 1.07 -1.15
C ASP A 25 -11.79 -0.01 -2.04
N ALA A 26 -13.11 0.10 -2.28
CA ALA A 26 -13.85 -0.77 -3.19
C ALA A 26 -13.41 -0.68 -4.67
N LEU A 27 -12.68 0.39 -5.06
CA LEU A 27 -12.11 0.51 -6.40
C LEU A 27 -10.71 -0.13 -6.51
N LYS A 28 -10.11 -0.57 -5.40
CA LYS A 28 -8.85 -1.30 -5.46
C LYS A 28 -9.10 -2.67 -6.11
N PRO A 29 -8.30 -3.08 -7.10
CA PRO A 29 -8.46 -4.39 -7.72
C PRO A 29 -8.42 -5.56 -6.74
N ASP A 30 -7.68 -5.40 -5.65
CA ASP A 30 -7.46 -6.44 -4.63
C ASP A 30 -8.55 -6.46 -3.55
N SER A 31 -9.53 -5.55 -3.61
CA SER A 31 -10.61 -5.45 -2.62
C SER A 31 -11.57 -6.64 -2.65
N VAL A 32 -11.63 -7.35 -3.77
CA VAL A 32 -12.49 -8.52 -3.95
C VAL A 32 -11.62 -9.71 -4.35
N GLN A 33 -11.56 -10.70 -3.47
CA GLN A 33 -11.02 -12.02 -3.79
C GLN A 33 -12.17 -12.91 -4.25
N LEU A 34 -12.09 -13.46 -5.47
CA LEU A 34 -13.07 -14.43 -5.96
C LEU A 34 -12.98 -15.75 -5.21
N HIS A 35 -11.79 -16.09 -4.71
CA HIS A 35 -11.53 -17.23 -3.86
C HIS A 35 -10.68 -16.83 -2.66
N GLY A 36 -11.31 -16.76 -1.48
CA GLY A 36 -10.71 -16.22 -0.25
C GLY A 36 -10.22 -17.25 0.77
N PHE A 37 -10.26 -18.54 0.47
CA PHE A 37 -9.85 -19.56 1.45
C PHE A 37 -8.34 -19.46 1.71
N SER A 38 -7.98 -19.28 2.97
CA SER A 38 -6.61 -19.38 3.44
C SER A 38 -6.19 -20.86 3.55
N MET A 39 -4.90 -21.11 3.76
CA MET A 39 -4.41 -22.46 4.04
C MET A 39 -5.09 -23.08 5.26
N LYS A 40 -5.35 -22.28 6.30
CA LYS A 40 -6.08 -22.71 7.50
C LYS A 40 -7.51 -23.10 7.20
N ASP A 41 -8.21 -22.31 6.38
CA ASP A 41 -9.59 -22.61 5.97
C ASP A 41 -9.67 -23.92 5.18
N TRP A 42 -8.69 -24.18 4.30
CA TRP A 42 -8.59 -25.46 3.59
C TRP A 42 -8.32 -26.64 4.50
N MET A 43 -7.47 -26.47 5.51
CA MET A 43 -7.18 -27.52 6.49
C MET A 43 -8.39 -27.82 7.38
N HIS A 44 -9.08 -26.77 7.85
CA HIS A 44 -10.33 -26.91 8.60
C HIS A 44 -11.42 -27.57 7.75
N PHE A 45 -11.58 -27.13 6.48
CA PHE A 45 -12.51 -27.75 5.55
C PHE A 45 -12.21 -29.23 5.34
N ALA A 46 -10.94 -29.61 5.15
CA ALA A 46 -10.56 -31.00 4.96
C ALA A 46 -10.84 -31.86 6.21
N TYR A 47 -10.59 -31.32 7.41
CA TYR A 47 -10.89 -31.99 8.68
C TYR A 47 -12.40 -32.25 8.84
N GLU A 48 -13.25 -31.25 8.58
CA GLU A 48 -14.71 -31.42 8.64
C GLU A 48 -15.24 -32.35 7.54
N TYR A 49 -14.71 -32.23 6.33
CA TYR A 49 -15.10 -33.09 5.22
C TYR A 49 -14.73 -34.55 5.46
N ALA A 50 -13.58 -34.80 6.08
CA ALA A 50 -13.10 -36.15 6.36
C ALA A 50 -13.99 -36.94 7.33
N ARG A 51 -14.79 -36.27 8.17
CA ARG A 51 -15.82 -36.90 9.02
C ARG A 51 -16.91 -37.60 8.19
N GLU A 52 -17.20 -37.07 7.01
CA GLU A 52 -18.22 -37.65 6.11
C GLU A 52 -17.64 -38.77 5.22
N VAL A 53 -16.33 -39.03 5.31
CA VAL A 53 -15.66 -40.06 4.52
C VAL A 53 -15.40 -41.29 5.41
N ASN A 54 -16.07 -42.39 5.08
CA ASN A 54 -15.88 -43.66 5.77
C ASN A 54 -14.45 -44.20 5.62
N PHE A 55 -13.88 -44.66 6.73
CA PHE A 55 -12.61 -45.38 6.79
C PHE A 55 -12.86 -46.89 6.82
N PHE A 56 -12.18 -47.62 5.95
CA PHE A 56 -12.22 -49.08 5.89
C PHE A 56 -10.82 -49.62 6.22
N GLY A 57 -10.76 -50.54 7.18
CA GLY A 57 -9.51 -51.17 7.60
C GLY A 57 -8.97 -52.15 6.55
N THR A 58 -7.80 -52.72 6.80
CA THR A 58 -7.20 -53.72 5.90
C THR A 58 -7.84 -55.10 6.02
N ALA A 59 -8.62 -55.34 7.07
CA ALA A 59 -9.25 -56.63 7.36
C ALA A 59 -10.66 -56.77 6.78
N ASN A 60 -11.37 -55.66 6.56
CA ASN A 60 -12.77 -55.66 6.11
C ASN A 60 -13.07 -54.40 5.29
N ASP A 61 -13.51 -54.58 4.04
CA ASP A 61 -13.90 -53.53 3.09
C ASP A 61 -15.42 -53.30 3.04
N VAL A 62 -16.21 -54.04 3.83
CA VAL A 62 -17.68 -54.00 3.83
C VAL A 62 -18.24 -53.16 4.97
N LEU A 63 -17.64 -53.22 6.16
CA LEU A 63 -18.08 -52.44 7.32
C LEU A 63 -17.06 -51.33 7.62
N PRO A 64 -17.50 -50.06 7.70
CA PRO A 64 -16.60 -48.97 8.06
C PRO A 64 -16.13 -49.09 9.52
N GLU A 65 -14.84 -48.90 9.75
CA GLU A 65 -14.21 -48.92 11.07
C GLU A 65 -14.13 -47.52 11.71
N GLY A 66 -14.56 -46.48 10.98
CA GLY A 66 -14.57 -45.10 11.43
C GLY A 66 -14.65 -44.13 10.25
N ASP A 67 -14.05 -42.97 10.41
CA ASP A 67 -13.90 -41.94 9.38
C ASP A 67 -12.44 -41.50 9.20
N TRP A 68 -12.19 -40.67 8.20
CA TRP A 68 -10.86 -40.15 7.91
C TRP A 68 -10.49 -38.90 8.73
N GLN A 69 -11.30 -38.47 9.70
CA GLN A 69 -11.04 -37.24 10.45
C GLN A 69 -9.69 -37.28 11.18
N ASN A 70 -9.33 -38.45 11.74
CA ASN A 70 -8.07 -38.68 12.44
C ASN A 70 -6.81 -38.60 11.54
N PHE A 71 -6.99 -38.59 10.21
CA PHE A 71 -5.89 -38.37 9.26
C PHE A 71 -5.42 -36.92 9.25
N PHE A 72 -6.29 -35.98 9.63
CA PHE A 72 -5.99 -34.55 9.64
C PHE A 72 -5.79 -34.03 11.07
N VAL A 73 -5.13 -32.87 11.16
CA VAL A 73 -4.88 -32.20 12.44
C VAL A 73 -6.10 -31.38 12.83
N GLU A 74 -6.50 -31.48 14.10
CA GLU A 74 -7.57 -30.67 14.69
C GLU A 74 -7.30 -29.16 14.57
N GLU A 75 -8.38 -28.37 14.52
CA GLU A 75 -8.31 -26.93 14.25
C GLU A 75 -7.37 -26.17 15.21
N ASN A 76 -7.40 -26.53 16.50
CA ASN A 76 -6.58 -25.94 17.56
C ASN A 76 -5.07 -26.14 17.35
N ARG A 77 -4.66 -27.16 16.59
CA ARG A 77 -3.26 -27.53 16.36
C ARG A 77 -2.73 -27.10 14.99
N ILE A 78 -3.60 -26.56 14.13
CA ILE A 78 -3.19 -26.08 12.79
C ILE A 78 -2.12 -24.99 12.91
N ASP A 79 -2.29 -24.02 13.80
CA ASP A 79 -1.35 -22.90 13.94
C ASP A 79 0.04 -23.38 14.41
N GLU A 80 0.07 -24.37 15.32
CA GLU A 80 1.32 -24.99 15.78
C GLU A 80 2.04 -25.75 14.67
N LEU A 81 1.28 -26.48 13.84
CA LEU A 81 1.80 -27.21 12.69
C LEU A 81 2.41 -26.27 11.64
N LEU A 82 1.75 -25.16 11.34
CA LEU A 82 2.28 -24.18 10.38
C LEU A 82 3.59 -23.57 10.90
N GLN A 83 3.65 -23.22 12.19
CA GLN A 83 4.86 -22.68 12.80
C GLN A 83 6.02 -23.68 12.87
N SER A 84 5.75 -24.96 13.10
CA SER A 84 6.80 -25.98 13.16
C SER A 84 7.44 -26.22 11.79
N MET A 85 6.65 -26.17 10.71
CA MET A 85 7.14 -26.26 9.34
C MET A 85 8.00 -25.07 8.93
N ASP A 86 7.63 -23.84 9.32
CA ASP A 86 8.45 -22.65 9.06
C ASP A 86 9.84 -22.74 9.74
N ARG A 87 9.93 -23.50 10.83
CA ARG A 87 11.18 -23.80 11.54
C ARG A 87 11.93 -25.02 10.99
N GLY A 88 11.44 -25.65 9.93
CA GLY A 88 12.04 -26.82 9.31
C GLY A 88 11.97 -28.10 10.15
N GLN A 89 11.00 -28.20 11.07
CA GLN A 89 10.81 -29.42 11.86
C GLN A 89 10.15 -30.52 11.02
N ALA A 90 10.51 -31.77 11.30
CA ALA A 90 9.92 -32.92 10.64
C ALA A 90 8.41 -33.00 10.96
N THR A 91 7.61 -33.14 9.91
CA THR A 91 6.15 -33.33 9.97
C THR A 91 5.82 -34.73 9.49
N GLU A 92 4.69 -35.28 9.92
CA GLU A 92 4.21 -36.57 9.41
C GLU A 92 4.12 -36.56 7.87
N PRO A 93 4.58 -37.61 7.16
CA PRO A 93 4.69 -37.59 5.70
C PRO A 93 3.37 -37.28 4.98
N HIS A 94 2.24 -37.75 5.51
CA HIS A 94 0.92 -37.51 4.93
C HIS A 94 0.51 -36.04 5.01
N MET A 95 0.79 -35.37 6.14
CA MET A 95 0.55 -33.93 6.29
C MET A 95 1.48 -33.10 5.40
N ALA A 96 2.75 -33.49 5.28
CA ALA A 96 3.69 -32.82 4.40
C ALA A 96 3.20 -32.84 2.93
N LEU A 97 2.70 -34.00 2.47
CA LEU A 97 2.11 -34.14 1.14
C LEU A 97 0.85 -33.26 0.97
N PHE A 98 -0.05 -33.27 1.95
CA PHE A 98 -1.27 -32.46 1.91
C PHE A 98 -0.96 -30.96 1.85
N ILE A 99 -0.01 -30.49 2.66
CA ILE A 99 0.42 -29.08 2.66
C ILE A 99 1.11 -28.72 1.35
N ALA A 100 1.93 -29.61 0.78
CA ALA A 100 2.51 -29.40 -0.55
C ALA A 100 1.41 -29.23 -1.62
N PHE A 101 0.36 -30.05 -1.57
CA PHE A 101 -0.81 -29.89 -2.42
C PHE A 101 -1.49 -28.54 -2.23
N LEU A 102 -1.74 -28.10 -0.99
CA LEU A 102 -2.34 -26.78 -0.72
C LEU A 102 -1.46 -25.61 -1.22
N LYS A 103 -0.13 -25.73 -1.12
CA LYS A 103 0.81 -24.74 -1.67
C LYS A 103 0.70 -24.65 -3.20
N LEU A 104 0.54 -25.78 -3.89
CA LEU A 104 0.33 -25.80 -5.33
C LEU A 104 -1.04 -25.22 -5.71
N LEU A 105 -2.07 -25.54 -4.94
CA LEU A 105 -3.42 -25.01 -5.14
C LEU A 105 -3.46 -23.47 -5.01
N ALA A 106 -2.71 -22.92 -4.05
CA ALA A 106 -2.60 -21.47 -3.83
C ALA A 106 -2.13 -20.70 -5.08
N ILE A 107 -1.30 -21.32 -5.94
CA ILE A 107 -0.85 -20.71 -7.21
C ILE A 107 -2.04 -20.49 -8.14
N SER A 108 -2.94 -21.48 -8.26
CA SER A 108 -4.14 -21.38 -9.08
C SER A 108 -5.14 -20.37 -8.51
N GLN A 109 -5.31 -20.38 -7.18
CA GLN A 109 -6.13 -19.39 -6.47
C GLN A 109 -5.68 -17.96 -6.76
N GLN A 110 -4.37 -17.70 -6.77
CA GLN A 110 -3.84 -16.38 -7.08
C GLN A 110 -4.20 -15.94 -8.50
N GLN A 111 -4.04 -16.82 -9.49
CA GLN A 111 -4.41 -16.51 -10.88
C GLN A 111 -5.90 -16.25 -11.05
N PHE A 112 -6.74 -16.95 -10.29
CA PHE A 112 -8.17 -16.73 -10.27
C PHE A 112 -8.51 -15.36 -9.67
N ASN A 113 -7.90 -15.01 -8.54
CA ASN A 113 -8.07 -13.71 -7.91
C ASN A 113 -7.55 -12.54 -8.78
N ASP A 114 -6.60 -12.78 -9.69
CA ASP A 114 -6.13 -11.78 -10.65
C ASP A 114 -7.13 -11.48 -11.80
N ILE A 115 -8.24 -12.23 -11.92
CA ILE A 115 -9.26 -11.98 -12.96
C ILE A 115 -9.93 -10.61 -12.76
N THR A 116 -10.23 -10.23 -11.52
CA THR A 116 -10.90 -8.96 -11.20
C THR A 116 -10.06 -7.77 -11.66
N ARG A 117 -8.75 -7.79 -11.34
CA ARG A 117 -7.79 -6.78 -11.80
C ARG A 117 -7.74 -6.70 -13.32
N ARG A 118 -7.58 -7.84 -14.01
CA ARG A 118 -7.52 -7.90 -15.48
C ARG A 118 -8.79 -7.36 -16.13
N HIS A 119 -9.96 -7.68 -15.57
CA HIS A 119 -11.23 -7.17 -16.05
C HIS A 119 -11.35 -5.65 -15.92
N LEU A 120 -10.96 -5.09 -14.76
CA LEU A 120 -10.95 -3.63 -14.55
C LEU A 120 -9.97 -2.92 -15.49
N ASP A 121 -8.76 -3.45 -15.64
CA ASP A 121 -7.77 -2.90 -16.56
C ASP A 121 -8.29 -2.92 -18.01
N PHE A 122 -8.88 -4.03 -18.45
CA PHE A 122 -9.51 -4.14 -19.77
C PHE A 122 -10.65 -3.13 -19.94
N TYR A 123 -11.55 -3.03 -18.97
CA TYR A 123 -12.70 -2.13 -19.06
C TYR A 123 -12.27 -0.66 -19.11
N TYR A 124 -11.35 -0.23 -18.24
CA TYR A 124 -10.93 1.16 -18.20
C TYR A 124 -9.98 1.55 -19.33
N ARG A 125 -9.07 0.65 -19.76
CA ARG A 125 -8.05 0.98 -20.77
C ARG A 125 -8.48 0.67 -22.19
N GLU A 126 -9.18 -0.45 -22.42
CA GLU A 126 -9.53 -0.89 -23.78
C GLU A 126 -10.95 -0.46 -24.18
N VAL A 127 -11.93 -0.61 -23.27
CA VAL A 127 -13.34 -0.24 -23.56
C VAL A 127 -13.55 1.27 -23.41
N LEU A 128 -13.20 1.83 -22.25
CA LEU A 128 -13.39 3.27 -21.97
C LEU A 128 -12.23 4.14 -22.47
N GLN A 129 -11.08 3.55 -22.79
CA GLN A 129 -9.90 4.26 -23.30
C GLN A 129 -9.42 5.40 -22.39
N LEU A 130 -9.55 5.22 -21.08
CA LEU A 130 -9.03 6.15 -20.11
C LEU A 130 -7.50 6.15 -20.17
N LYS A 131 -6.92 7.34 -20.25
CA LYS A 131 -5.47 7.53 -20.24
C LYS A 131 -5.02 7.92 -18.84
N ASN A 132 -3.97 7.27 -18.36
CA ASN A 132 -3.28 7.71 -17.16
C ASN A 132 -2.78 9.14 -17.36
N LYS A 133 -2.95 9.97 -16.33
CA LYS A 133 -2.38 11.32 -16.37
C LYS A 133 -0.86 11.20 -16.46
N PRO A 134 -0.21 12.00 -17.32
CA PRO A 134 1.24 12.00 -17.40
C PRO A 134 1.83 12.44 -16.06
N PHE A 135 3.06 12.01 -15.80
CA PHE A 135 3.82 12.51 -14.67
C PHE A 135 4.02 14.03 -14.83
N VAL A 136 3.71 14.79 -13.79
CA VAL A 136 3.97 16.23 -13.71
C VAL A 136 5.20 16.39 -12.84
N ALA A 137 6.23 17.05 -13.37
CA ALA A 137 7.45 17.31 -12.61
C ALA A 137 7.17 18.17 -11.37
N ASP A 138 7.82 17.83 -10.27
CA ASP A 138 7.72 18.59 -9.03
C ASP A 138 8.38 19.96 -9.17
N LYS A 139 7.91 20.92 -8.39
CA LYS A 139 8.44 22.29 -8.34
C LYS A 139 8.87 22.62 -6.93
N VAL A 140 10.04 23.22 -6.78
CA VAL A 140 10.60 23.64 -5.50
C VAL A 140 11.04 25.09 -5.55
N PHE A 141 10.95 25.77 -4.41
CA PHE A 141 11.53 27.09 -4.24
C PHE A 141 12.97 26.94 -3.77
N VAL A 142 13.89 27.65 -4.42
CA VAL A 142 15.31 27.69 -4.05
C VAL A 142 15.70 29.11 -3.71
N ILE A 143 16.58 29.25 -2.71
CA ILE A 143 17.16 30.53 -2.30
C ILE A 143 18.62 30.50 -2.73
N PHE A 144 19.06 31.56 -3.40
CA PHE A 144 20.45 31.73 -3.80
C PHE A 144 21.16 32.67 -2.82
N GLU A 145 22.33 32.26 -2.37
CA GLU A 145 23.25 33.11 -1.62
C GLU A 145 24.48 33.40 -2.47
N LEU A 146 24.92 34.66 -2.48
CA LEU A 146 26.13 35.07 -3.19
C LEU A 146 27.37 34.75 -2.36
N ALA A 147 28.46 34.37 -3.05
CA ALA A 147 29.76 34.24 -2.44
C ALA A 147 30.29 35.61 -1.95
N ARG A 148 31.24 35.58 -1.00
CA ARG A 148 31.88 36.79 -0.48
C ARG A 148 32.51 37.59 -1.63
N ASN A 149 32.29 38.90 -1.65
CA ASN A 149 32.79 39.87 -2.65
C ASN A 149 32.11 39.83 -4.03
N VAL A 150 30.94 39.20 -4.18
CA VAL A 150 30.12 39.27 -5.40
C VAL A 150 28.91 40.17 -5.16
N LEU A 151 28.71 41.18 -6.02
CA LEU A 151 27.60 42.15 -5.88
C LEU A 151 26.32 41.70 -6.56
N GLU A 152 26.44 41.06 -7.72
CA GLU A 152 25.33 40.50 -8.46
C GLU A 152 25.78 39.31 -9.30
N GLN A 153 24.89 38.34 -9.48
CA GLN A 153 25.12 37.19 -10.36
C GLN A 153 23.82 36.86 -11.09
N LYS A 154 23.88 36.79 -12.42
CA LYS A 154 22.77 36.30 -13.22
C LYS A 154 22.75 34.77 -13.19
N VAL A 155 21.57 34.21 -12.95
CA VAL A 155 21.24 32.81 -13.14
C VAL A 155 20.29 32.75 -14.34
N ASP A 156 20.71 32.03 -15.39
CA ASP A 156 19.90 31.88 -16.59
C ASP A 156 18.72 30.92 -16.35
N GLU A 157 17.73 31.01 -17.22
CA GLU A 157 16.66 30.01 -17.31
C GLU A 157 17.24 28.66 -17.76
N GLY A 158 16.78 27.56 -17.18
CA GLY A 158 17.31 26.23 -17.46
C GLY A 158 18.61 25.89 -16.74
N ALA A 159 19.10 26.75 -15.84
CA ALA A 159 20.28 26.45 -15.03
C ALA A 159 20.03 25.23 -14.15
N LEU A 160 20.91 24.24 -14.23
CA LEU A 160 20.77 22.97 -13.52
C LEU A 160 21.27 23.09 -12.08
N LEU A 161 20.42 22.68 -11.15
CA LEU A 161 20.66 22.66 -9.72
C LEU A 161 20.69 21.21 -9.24
N ASP A 162 21.71 20.85 -8.47
CA ASP A 162 21.85 19.52 -7.90
C ASP A 162 20.81 19.31 -6.78
N ALA A 163 20.08 18.19 -6.84
CA ALA A 163 19.10 17.77 -5.85
C ALA A 163 19.47 16.44 -5.19
N GLY A 164 20.73 16.01 -5.32
CA GLY A 164 21.21 14.77 -4.75
C GLY A 164 20.81 13.57 -5.62
N LYS A 165 20.39 12.47 -4.98
CA LYS A 165 20.08 11.21 -5.68
C LYS A 165 18.72 10.66 -5.27
N ASP A 166 18.04 10.02 -6.21
CA ASP A 166 16.79 9.32 -5.95
C ASP A 166 17.01 7.98 -5.23
N ALA A 167 15.91 7.27 -4.93
CA ALA A 167 15.95 5.94 -4.32
C ALA A 167 16.68 4.88 -5.18
N ALA A 168 16.81 5.11 -6.49
CA ALA A 168 17.57 4.27 -7.42
C ALA A 168 19.03 4.72 -7.57
N LYS A 169 19.51 5.67 -6.74
CA LYS A 169 20.86 6.27 -6.76
C LYS A 169 21.18 7.05 -8.04
N LYS A 170 20.16 7.44 -8.82
CA LYS A 170 20.32 8.31 -9.99
C LYS A 170 20.34 9.77 -9.54
N ALA A 171 21.23 10.57 -10.14
CA ALA A 171 21.31 12.00 -9.84
C ALA A 171 20.00 12.72 -10.23
N LEU A 172 19.48 13.51 -9.30
CA LEU A 172 18.32 14.38 -9.49
C LEU A 172 18.82 15.80 -9.77
N GLN A 173 18.25 16.42 -10.80
CA GLN A 173 18.58 17.79 -11.18
C GLN A 173 17.28 18.57 -11.37
N TYR A 174 17.25 19.80 -10.85
CA TYR A 174 16.21 20.77 -11.15
C TYR A 174 16.71 21.81 -12.12
N ALA A 175 15.82 22.36 -12.93
CA ALA A 175 16.11 23.48 -13.80
C ALA A 175 15.40 24.73 -13.29
N THR A 176 16.06 25.88 -13.33
CA THR A 176 15.41 27.17 -13.05
C THR A 176 14.34 27.48 -14.10
N GLU A 177 13.15 27.87 -13.67
CA GLU A 177 12.03 28.17 -14.59
C GLU A 177 12.18 29.52 -15.30
N LYS A 178 12.94 30.44 -14.72
CA LYS A 178 13.14 31.80 -15.23
C LYS A 178 14.54 32.28 -14.90
N SER A 179 15.02 33.24 -15.70
CA SER A 179 16.26 33.95 -15.37
C SER A 179 16.03 34.94 -14.24
N ILE A 180 16.99 35.00 -13.30
CA ILE A 180 17.00 35.93 -12.17
C ILE A 180 18.40 36.51 -11.99
N VAL A 181 18.47 37.78 -11.61
CA VAL A 181 19.71 38.41 -11.13
C VAL A 181 19.68 38.39 -9.61
N VAL A 182 20.57 37.60 -9.02
CA VAL A 182 20.71 37.45 -7.57
C VAL A 182 21.61 38.58 -7.05
N ASN A 183 21.18 39.22 -5.97
CA ASN A 183 21.90 40.29 -5.26
C ASN A 183 21.91 39.98 -3.75
N PRO A 184 22.71 40.69 -2.92
CA PRO A 184 22.80 40.40 -1.48
C PRO A 184 21.62 40.96 -0.67
N ALA A 185 20.49 41.31 -1.30
CA ALA A 185 19.34 41.87 -0.59
C ALA A 185 18.62 40.81 0.26
N LEU A 186 18.34 41.13 1.52
CA LEU A 186 17.62 40.28 2.45
C LEU A 186 16.29 40.93 2.84
N ALA A 187 15.22 40.13 2.93
CA ALA A 187 13.94 40.59 3.46
C ALA A 187 14.07 40.82 4.97
N SER A 188 14.16 42.08 5.39
CA SER A 188 14.46 42.45 6.78
C SER A 188 13.23 42.50 7.69
N GLN A 189 12.09 43.00 7.20
CA GLN A 189 10.85 43.11 7.98
C GLN A 189 9.63 42.91 7.09
N PHE A 190 8.69 42.09 7.55
CA PHE A 190 7.34 41.99 7.00
C PHE A 190 6.37 42.62 7.99
N LYS A 191 5.61 43.62 7.55
CA LYS A 191 4.59 44.30 8.37
C LYS A 191 3.25 44.20 7.65
N SER A 192 2.20 43.82 8.37
CA SER A 192 0.82 43.86 7.89
C SER A 192 0.02 44.89 8.70
N ILE A 193 -0.88 45.61 8.02
CA ILE A 193 -1.85 46.50 8.66
C ILE A 193 -3.23 45.86 8.47
N TYR A 194 -3.93 45.62 9.56
CA TYR A 194 -5.30 45.10 9.54
C TYR A 194 -6.25 46.20 9.99
N HIS A 195 -7.16 46.62 9.12
CA HIS A 195 -8.20 47.59 9.44
C HIS A 195 -9.50 46.86 9.77
N GLN A 196 -9.88 46.85 11.05
CA GLN A 196 -11.17 46.34 11.49
C GLN A 196 -12.16 47.52 11.59
N GLN A 197 -13.14 47.58 10.69
CA GLN A 197 -14.24 48.54 10.81
C GLN A 197 -15.13 48.15 11.99
N GLY A 198 -15.30 49.08 12.93
CA GLY A 198 -16.22 48.94 14.05
C GLY A 198 -17.66 48.83 13.55
N ARG A 199 -18.35 47.76 13.94
CA ARG A 199 -19.81 47.66 13.82
C ARG A 199 -20.42 48.65 14.81
N ASN A 200 -21.06 49.70 14.29
CA ASN A 200 -22.02 50.51 15.06
C ASN A 200 -23.25 49.67 15.42
#